data_AF-A0A2N1Q5A2-F1
#
_entry.id   AF-A0A2N1Q5A2-F1
#
_cell.length_a   1.000
_cell.length_b   1.000
_cell.length_c   1.000
_cell.angle_alpha   90.00
_cell.angle_beta   90.00
_cell.angle_gamma   90.00
#
_symmetry.space_group_name_H-M   'P 1'
#
loop_
_entity.id
_entity.type
_entity.pdbx_description
1 polymer ?
#
loop_
_entity_poly.entity_id
_entity_poly.type
_entity_poly.pdbx_seq_one_letter_code
_entity_poly.pdbx_strand_id
1 'polypeptide(L)'
;MRFMTKTLELNQILELIARFAKSDTIRNEIINLEPMTQLESISYALDETMDMTSLILRAGLLPILEDYDIHQLLKYASLDRVFSIQELLYVRLFLLMERDIIKYYRELDKLKINPQSLLKYFQNLHTHRSLLEYIQSKMDEDGQI
;
A
#
# COMPACT_ATOMS: atom_id res chain seq x y z
N MET A 1 -3.49 -10.64 -28.78
CA MET A 1 -3.08 -12.01 -28.37
C MET A 1 -4.23 -12.61 -27.57
N ARG A 2 -4.63 -13.87 -27.79
CA ARG A 2 -5.74 -14.49 -27.03
C ARG A 2 -5.17 -15.49 -26.04
N PHE A 3 -5.28 -15.21 -24.75
CA PHE A 3 -4.86 -16.12 -23.70
C PHE A 3 -5.95 -17.12 -23.35
N MET A 4 -5.57 -18.35 -23.01
CA MET A 4 -6.49 -19.37 -22.54
C MET A 4 -6.76 -19.23 -21.02
N THR A 5 -7.13 -18.02 -20.57
CA THR A 5 -7.30 -17.69 -19.14
C THR A 5 -8.34 -18.55 -18.44
N LYS A 6 -9.42 -18.92 -19.15
CA LYS A 6 -10.47 -19.80 -18.62
C LYS A 6 -9.98 -21.22 -18.37
N THR A 7 -9.23 -21.80 -19.31
CA THR A 7 -8.69 -23.17 -19.18
C THR A 7 -7.63 -23.26 -18.09
N LEU A 8 -6.86 -22.20 -17.91
CA LEU A 8 -5.85 -22.09 -16.85
C LEU A 8 -6.41 -21.58 -15.52
N GLU A 9 -7.73 -21.38 -15.44
CA GLU A 9 -8.44 -20.94 -14.23
C GLU A 9 -7.88 -19.64 -13.62
N LEU A 10 -7.34 -18.74 -14.45
CA LEU A 10 -6.68 -17.52 -13.98
C LEU A 10 -7.57 -16.70 -13.04
N ASN A 11 -8.86 -16.55 -13.37
CA ASN A 11 -9.80 -15.80 -12.53
C ASN A 11 -9.92 -16.39 -11.12
N GLN A 12 -9.90 -17.73 -10.97
CA GLN A 12 -9.96 -18.38 -9.66
C GLN A 12 -8.68 -18.11 -8.86
N ILE A 13 -7.52 -18.12 -9.54
CA ILE A 13 -6.22 -17.78 -8.92
C ILE A 13 -6.23 -16.32 -8.44
N LEU A 14 -6.69 -15.38 -9.28
CA LEU A 14 -6.78 -13.97 -8.92
C LEU A 14 -7.74 -13.75 -7.75
N GLU A 15 -8.90 -14.42 -7.73
CA GLU A 15 -9.84 -14.38 -6.61
C GLU A 15 -9.23 -14.89 -5.29
N LEU A 16 -8.40 -15.93 -5.34
CA LEU A 16 -7.70 -16.43 -4.15
C LEU A 16 -6.67 -15.43 -3.62
N ILE A 17 -5.89 -14.83 -4.52
CA ILE A 17 -4.87 -13.83 -4.15
C ILE A 17 -5.53 -12.54 -3.63
N ALA A 18 -6.63 -12.11 -4.25
CA ALA A 18 -7.37 -10.90 -3.91
C ALA A 18 -7.91 -10.89 -2.46
N ARG A 19 -8.03 -12.06 -1.82
CA ARG A 19 -8.40 -12.17 -0.39
C ARG A 19 -7.33 -11.64 0.56
N PHE A 20 -6.09 -11.53 0.09
CA PHE A 20 -4.96 -10.99 0.86
C PHE A 20 -4.72 -9.49 0.55
N ALA A 21 -5.56 -8.88 -0.29
CA ALA A 21 -5.49 -7.46 -0.57
C ALA A 21 -5.95 -6.63 0.64
N LYS A 22 -5.15 -5.63 1.02
CA LYS A 22 -5.40 -4.76 2.16
C LYS A 22 -6.34 -3.57 1.88
N SER A 23 -6.78 -3.42 0.64
CA SER A 23 -7.73 -2.38 0.24
C SER A 23 -8.61 -2.86 -0.92
N ASP A 24 -9.78 -2.24 -1.06
CA ASP A 24 -10.68 -2.50 -2.18
C ASP A 24 -10.07 -2.11 -3.52
N THR A 25 -9.30 -1.02 -3.56
CA THR A 25 -8.57 -0.61 -4.77
C THR A 25 -7.62 -1.71 -5.25
N ILE A 26 -6.77 -2.26 -4.37
CA ILE A 26 -5.82 -3.32 -4.74
C ILE A 26 -6.54 -4.62 -5.04
N ARG A 27 -7.64 -4.94 -4.34
CA ARG A 27 -8.47 -6.10 -4.66
C ARG A 27 -8.98 -6.02 -6.10
N ASN A 28 -9.49 -4.86 -6.48
CA ASN A 28 -9.99 -4.60 -7.84
C ASN A 28 -8.86 -4.64 -8.87
N GLU A 29 -7.66 -4.16 -8.55
CA GLU A 29 -6.50 -4.30 -9.45
C GLU A 29 -6.15 -5.77 -9.69
N ILE A 30 -6.06 -6.58 -8.62
CA ILE A 30 -5.70 -8.00 -8.70
C ILE A 30 -6.69 -8.79 -9.57
N ILE A 31 -7.99 -8.64 -9.33
CA ILE A 31 -9.02 -9.40 -10.09
C ILE A 31 -9.06 -9.03 -11.58
N ASN A 32 -8.56 -7.86 -11.94
CA ASN A 32 -8.51 -7.37 -13.32
C ASN A 32 -7.13 -7.56 -13.98
N LEU A 33 -6.18 -8.25 -13.33
CA LEU A 33 -4.88 -8.53 -13.92
C LEU A 33 -5.00 -9.41 -15.17
N GLU A 34 -4.30 -9.01 -16.23
CA GLU A 34 -4.17 -9.78 -17.46
C GLU A 34 -2.73 -10.30 -17.65
N PRO A 35 -2.54 -11.41 -18.38
CA PRO A 35 -1.20 -11.91 -18.67
C PRO A 35 -0.33 -10.88 -19.39
N MET A 36 0.84 -10.61 -18.82
CA MET A 36 1.86 -9.76 -19.43
C MET A 36 2.54 -10.48 -20.61
N THR A 37 3.03 -9.72 -21.59
CA THR A 37 3.72 -10.26 -22.78
C THR A 37 5.12 -9.70 -22.98
N GLN A 38 5.44 -8.59 -22.31
CA GLN A 38 6.75 -7.96 -22.38
C GLN A 38 7.65 -8.60 -21.35
N LEU A 39 8.77 -9.16 -21.80
CA LEU A 39 9.69 -9.92 -20.97
C LEU A 39 10.22 -9.07 -19.81
N GLU A 40 10.57 -7.82 -20.09
CA GLU A 40 11.08 -6.88 -19.10
C GLU A 40 10.06 -6.62 -17.99
N SER A 41 8.78 -6.44 -18.35
CA SER A 41 7.70 -6.24 -17.38
C SER A 41 7.46 -7.50 -16.54
N ILE A 42 7.51 -8.68 -17.15
CA ILE A 42 7.35 -9.97 -16.47
C ILE A 42 8.48 -10.17 -15.45
N SER A 43 9.74 -10.03 -15.90
CA SER A 43 10.91 -10.17 -15.04
C SER A 43 10.85 -9.20 -13.87
N TYR A 44 10.50 -7.94 -14.15
CA TYR A 44 10.41 -6.93 -13.13
C TYR A 44 9.34 -7.22 -12.06
N ALA A 45 8.14 -7.65 -12.46
CA ALA A 45 7.07 -8.02 -11.53
C ALA A 45 7.44 -9.25 -10.67
N LEU A 46 8.15 -10.22 -11.26
CA LEU A 46 8.66 -11.40 -10.55
C LEU A 46 9.75 -11.02 -9.53
N ASP A 47 10.66 -10.12 -9.91
CA ASP A 47 11.71 -9.60 -9.01
C ASP A 47 11.08 -8.84 -7.83
N GLU A 48 10.09 -7.98 -8.06
CA GLU A 48 9.36 -7.28 -6.98
C GLU A 48 8.69 -8.27 -6.02
N THR A 49 8.09 -9.34 -6.55
CA THR A 49 7.44 -10.38 -5.74
C THR A 49 8.46 -11.17 -4.90
N MET A 50 9.60 -11.53 -5.50
CA MET A 50 10.68 -12.25 -4.83
C MET A 50 11.33 -11.41 -3.73
N ASP A 51 11.63 -10.15 -4.04
CA ASP A 51 12.23 -9.20 -3.10
C ASP A 51 11.30 -8.95 -1.91
N MET A 52 10.00 -8.78 -2.15
CA MET A 52 9.02 -8.58 -1.08
C MET A 52 8.91 -9.82 -0.19
N THR A 53 8.93 -11.01 -0.78
CA THR A 53 8.94 -12.27 -0.03
C THR A 53 10.18 -12.38 0.88
N SER A 54 11.35 -12.01 0.34
CA SER A 54 12.61 -11.96 1.08
C SER A 54 12.56 -10.94 2.23
N LEU A 55 12.01 -9.75 1.98
CA LEU A 55 11.83 -8.72 3.02
C LEU A 55 10.93 -9.21 4.15
N ILE A 56 9.78 -9.82 3.83
CA ILE A 56 8.87 -10.37 4.84
C ILE A 56 9.57 -11.40 5.71
N LEU A 57 10.36 -12.31 5.13
CA LEU A 57 11.07 -13.34 5.88
C LEU A 57 12.18 -12.76 6.78
N ARG A 58 12.82 -11.66 6.38
CA ARG A 58 13.99 -11.11 7.08
C ARG A 58 13.65 -9.99 8.07
N ALA A 59 12.64 -9.20 7.76
CA ALA A 59 12.29 -7.98 8.49
C ALA A 59 10.82 -7.93 8.94
N GLY A 60 10.01 -8.95 8.60
CA GLY A 60 8.59 -8.99 8.91
C GLY A 60 7.73 -8.19 7.93
N LEU A 61 6.43 -8.19 8.19
CA LEU A 61 5.43 -7.57 7.32
C LEU A 61 5.57 -6.04 7.27
N LEU A 62 5.28 -5.45 6.11
CA LEU A 62 5.10 -4.00 6.00
C LEU A 62 3.92 -3.55 6.87
N PRO A 63 4.04 -2.40 7.57
CA PRO A 63 2.99 -1.88 8.44
C PRO A 63 1.91 -1.15 7.62
N ILE A 64 1.22 -1.91 6.76
CA ILE A 64 0.07 -1.43 5.98
C ILE A 64 -1.20 -1.86 6.70
N LEU A 65 -2.13 -0.92 6.91
CA LEU A 65 -3.42 -1.16 7.55
C LEU A 65 -4.27 -2.14 6.72
N GLU A 66 -4.98 -3.03 7.41
CA GLU A 66 -5.97 -3.92 6.79
C GLU A 66 -7.26 -3.14 6.46
N ASP A 67 -7.95 -3.55 5.40
CA ASP A 67 -9.23 -2.99 4.94
C ASP A 67 -9.26 -1.45 4.88
N TYR A 68 -8.18 -0.85 4.37
CA TYR A 68 -7.98 0.60 4.39
C TYR A 68 -7.81 1.20 3.00
N ASP A 69 -8.56 2.26 2.69
CA ASP A 69 -8.47 3.00 1.43
C ASP A 69 -8.63 4.52 1.64
N ILE A 70 -7.69 5.31 1.11
CA ILE A 70 -7.68 6.78 1.24
C ILE A 70 -8.20 7.49 -0.03
N HIS A 71 -8.32 6.81 -1.17
CA HIS A 71 -8.51 7.46 -2.48
C HIS A 71 -9.75 8.36 -2.52
N GLN A 72 -10.85 7.92 -1.90
CA GLN A 72 -12.08 8.70 -1.83
C GLN A 72 -11.89 10.01 -1.03
N LEU A 73 -11.16 9.95 0.09
CA LEU A 73 -10.86 11.13 0.90
C LEU A 73 -9.94 12.09 0.15
N LEU A 74 -8.92 11.60 -0.56
CA LEU A 74 -8.08 12.46 -1.41
C LEU A 74 -8.88 13.15 -2.51
N LYS A 75 -9.82 12.45 -3.13
CA LYS A 75 -10.74 13.05 -4.12
C LYS A 75 -11.65 14.10 -3.49
N TYR A 76 -12.06 13.94 -2.23
CA TYR A 76 -12.83 14.96 -1.54
C TYR A 76 -11.99 16.19 -1.17
N ALA A 77 -10.74 15.99 -0.74
CA ALA A 77 -9.81 17.08 -0.49
C ALA A 77 -9.57 17.92 -1.74
N SER A 78 -9.43 17.30 -2.92
CA SER A 78 -9.21 18.03 -4.18
C SER A 78 -10.42 18.84 -4.65
N LEU A 79 -11.59 18.64 -4.03
CA LEU A 79 -12.82 19.39 -4.27
C LEU A 79 -13.11 20.40 -3.15
N ASP A 80 -12.13 20.69 -2.28
CA ASP A 80 -12.23 21.58 -1.12
C ASP A 80 -13.39 21.20 -0.16
N ARG A 81 -13.77 19.92 -0.14
CA ARG A 81 -14.82 19.43 0.75
C ARG A 81 -14.32 19.43 2.20
N VAL A 82 -15.15 19.92 3.10
CA VAL A 82 -14.91 19.83 4.55
C VAL A 82 -15.07 18.39 5.03
N PHE A 83 -14.10 17.91 5.79
CA PHE A 83 -14.11 16.57 6.38
C PHE A 83 -14.84 16.56 7.73
N SER A 84 -15.61 15.50 7.95
CA SER A 84 -16.09 15.13 9.27
C SER A 84 -14.93 14.66 10.17
N ILE A 85 -15.17 14.63 11.49
CA ILE A 85 -14.22 14.10 12.48
C ILE A 85 -13.80 12.68 12.12
N GLN A 86 -14.76 11.82 11.73
CA GLN A 86 -14.48 10.45 11.30
C GLN A 86 -13.53 10.45 10.10
N GLU A 87 -13.78 11.24 9.06
CA GLU A 87 -12.91 11.31 7.88
C GLU A 87 -11.51 11.84 8.24
N LEU A 88 -11.40 12.80 9.17
CA LEU A 88 -10.11 13.26 9.70
C LEU A 88 -9.36 12.16 10.48
N LEU A 89 -10.07 11.33 11.25
CA LEU A 89 -9.48 10.15 11.90
C LEU A 89 -8.96 9.15 10.85
N TYR A 90 -9.68 8.94 9.76
CA TYR A 90 -9.18 8.12 8.65
C TYR A 90 -7.92 8.73 8.02
N VAL A 91 -7.87 10.04 7.77
CA VAL A 91 -6.64 10.71 7.29
C VAL A 91 -5.49 10.55 8.28
N ARG A 92 -5.77 10.70 9.58
CA ARG A 92 -4.78 10.46 10.65
C ARG A 92 -4.22 9.05 10.60
N LEU A 93 -5.05 8.02 10.40
CA LEU A 93 -4.61 6.63 10.27
C LEU A 93 -3.66 6.44 9.06
N PHE A 94 -3.95 7.06 7.92
CA PHE A 94 -3.05 7.04 6.76
C PHE A 94 -1.68 7.66 7.07
N LEU A 95 -1.67 8.80 7.76
CA LEU A 95 -0.44 9.49 8.15
C LEU A 95 0.39 8.69 9.17
N LEU A 96 -0.27 7.97 10.08
CA LEU A 96 0.40 7.03 10.99
C LEU A 96 1.01 5.86 10.23
N MET A 97 0.27 5.29 9.26
CA MET A 97 0.77 4.23 8.39
C MET A 97 2.00 4.70 7.58
N GLU A 98 1.97 5.90 7.01
CA GLU A 98 3.12 6.52 6.33
C GLU A 98 4.35 6.59 7.25
N ARG A 99 4.19 7.15 8.46
CA ARG A 99 5.25 7.24 9.47
C ARG A 99 5.84 5.86 9.76
N ASP A 100 5.00 4.85 9.90
CA ASP A 100 5.40 3.50 10.27
C ASP A 100 6.12 2.78 9.12
N ILE A 101 5.72 3.00 7.87
CA ILE A 101 6.44 2.50 6.69
C ILE A 101 7.84 3.16 6.59
N ILE A 102 7.94 4.47 6.84
CA ILE A 102 9.24 5.17 6.86
C ILE A 102 10.13 4.61 7.98
N LYS A 103 9.55 4.34 9.15
CA LYS A 103 10.28 3.71 10.26
C LYS A 103 10.76 2.31 9.88
N TYR A 104 9.90 1.49 9.27
CA TYR A 104 10.26 0.17 8.77
C TYR A 104 11.45 0.24 7.80
N TYR A 105 11.42 1.17 6.84
CA TYR A 105 12.52 1.36 5.89
C TYR A 105 13.85 1.71 6.59
N ARG A 106 13.82 2.59 7.60
CA ARG A 106 15.01 2.91 8.41
C ARG A 106 15.53 1.70 9.20
N GLU A 107 14.66 0.80 9.64
CA GLU A 107 15.09 -0.44 10.29
C GLU A 107 15.77 -1.39 9.29
N LEU A 108 15.33 -1.45 8.03
CA LEU A 108 16.03 -2.19 6.98
C LEU A 108 17.48 -1.70 6.81
N ASP A 109 17.69 -0.37 6.78
CA ASP A 109 19.02 0.23 6.68
C ASP A 109 19.92 -0.16 7.85
N LYS A 110 19.39 -0.14 9.09
CA LYS A 110 20.13 -0.55 10.29
C LYS A 110 20.53 -2.03 10.23
N LEU A 111 19.66 -2.88 9.69
CA LEU A 111 19.90 -4.31 9.50
C LEU A 111 20.72 -4.61 8.23
N LYS A 112 21.10 -3.58 7.46
CA LYS A 112 21.82 -3.70 6.17
C LYS A 112 21.06 -4.59 5.17
N ILE A 113 19.73 -4.49 5.18
CA ILE A 113 18.85 -5.19 4.25
C ILE A 113 18.55 -4.25 3.09
N ASN A 114 18.96 -4.61 1.88
CA ASN A 114 18.65 -3.84 0.67
C ASN A 114 17.30 -4.33 0.08
N PRO A 115 16.30 -3.44 -0.12
CA PRO A 115 15.01 -3.79 -0.73
C PRO A 115 15.04 -3.98 -2.25
N GLN A 116 16.19 -3.77 -2.90
CA GLN A 116 16.42 -4.08 -4.33
C GLN A 116 15.39 -3.43 -5.26
N SER A 117 14.60 -4.22 -5.99
CA SER A 117 13.60 -3.71 -6.96
C SER A 117 12.52 -2.83 -6.32
N LEU A 118 12.29 -3.00 -5.00
CA LEU A 118 11.31 -2.25 -4.22
C LEU A 118 11.83 -0.89 -3.74
N LEU A 119 13.13 -0.61 -3.90
CA LEU A 119 13.77 0.63 -3.42
C LEU A 119 13.04 1.88 -3.93
N LYS A 120 12.57 1.86 -5.18
CA LYS A 120 11.84 2.97 -5.80
C LYS A 120 10.60 3.38 -5.00
N TYR A 121 9.90 2.43 -4.36
CA TYR A 121 8.69 2.73 -3.61
C TYR A 121 9.05 3.51 -2.36
N PHE A 122 10.07 3.09 -1.62
CA PHE A 122 10.55 3.80 -0.44
C PHE A 122 11.13 5.18 -0.77
N GLN A 123 11.84 5.31 -1.90
CA GLN A 123 12.41 6.59 -2.35
C GLN A 123 11.34 7.62 -2.73
N ASN A 124 10.19 7.17 -3.20
CA ASN A 124 9.05 8.03 -3.55
C ASN A 124 8.13 8.34 -2.36
N LEU A 125 8.39 7.78 -1.17
CA LEU A 125 7.62 8.12 0.02
C LEU A 125 8.00 9.52 0.51
N HIS A 126 6.97 10.35 0.66
CA HIS A 126 7.07 11.63 1.33
C HIS A 126 6.67 11.50 2.80
N THR A 127 6.97 12.51 3.60
CA THR A 127 6.50 12.58 4.98
C THR A 127 5.63 13.81 5.18
N HIS A 128 4.44 13.58 5.73
CA HIS A 128 3.47 14.61 6.06
C HIS A 128 3.38 14.80 7.59
N ARG A 129 4.54 14.72 8.26
CA ARG A 129 4.66 14.79 9.72
C ARG A 129 3.98 16.02 10.33
N SER A 130 4.13 17.20 9.72
CA SER A 130 3.52 18.43 10.21
C SER A 130 1.99 18.36 10.21
N LEU A 131 1.39 17.70 9.22
CA LEU A 131 -0.05 17.50 9.16
C LEU A 131 -0.53 16.53 10.25
N LEU A 132 0.21 15.44 10.46
CA LEU A 132 -0.09 14.50 11.54
C LEU A 132 -0.04 15.17 12.91
N GLU A 133 1.04 15.91 13.19
CA GLU A 133 1.20 16.66 14.44
C GLU A 133 0.10 17.72 14.62
N TYR A 134 -0.28 18.40 13.53
CA TYR A 134 -1.38 19.36 13.56
C TYR A 134 -2.70 18.69 13.96
N ILE A 135 -3.08 17.57 13.32
CA ILE A 135 -4.31 16.85 13.67
C ILE A 135 -4.26 16.38 15.12
N GLN A 136 -3.16 15.79 15.57
CA GLN A 136 -2.98 15.30 16.94
C GLN A 136 -2.98 16.42 17.99
N SER A 137 -2.61 17.65 17.61
CA SER A 137 -2.69 18.82 18.51
C SER A 137 -4.12 19.34 18.71
N LYS A 138 -5.06 18.90 17.85
CA LYS A 138 -6.46 19.34 17.84
C LYS A 138 -7.43 18.26 18.24
N MET A 139 -7.00 17.00 18.23
CA MET A 139 -7.90 15.87 18.42
C MET A 139 -7.12 14.64 18.91
N ASP A 140 -7.68 13.93 19.87
CA ASP A 140 -7.12 12.66 20.36
C ASP A 140 -7.42 11.47 19.42
N GLU A 141 -7.12 10.25 19.86
CA GLU A 141 -7.30 9.04 19.06
C GLU A 141 -8.77 8.63 18.90
N ASP A 142 -9.63 9.10 19.81
CA ASP A 142 -11.07 8.81 19.85
C ASP A 142 -11.90 9.88 19.11
N GLY A 143 -11.26 10.94 18.62
CA GLY A 143 -11.93 12.02 17.92
C GLY A 143 -12.42 13.16 18.81
N GLN A 144 -11.97 13.22 20.07
CA GLN A 144 -12.31 14.30 20.99
C GLN A 144 -11.38 15.49 20.75
N ILE A 145 -11.97 16.69 20.66
CA ILE A 145 -11.31 17.97 20.35
C ILE A 145 -11.03 18.76 21.62
#